data_AF-A0AA97ATY7-F1
#
_entry.id   AF-A0AA97ATY7-F1
#
_cell.length_a   1.000
_cell.length_b   1.000
_cell.length_c   1.000
_cell.angle_alpha   90.00
_cell.angle_beta   90.00
_cell.angle_gamma   90.00
#
_symmetry.space_group_name_H-M   'P 1'
#
loop_
_entity.id
_entity.type
_entity.pdbx_description
1 polymer ?
#
loop_
_entity_poly.entity_id
_entity_poly.type
_entity_poly.pdbx_seq_one_letter_code
_entity_poly.pdbx_strand_id
1 'polypeptide(L)'
;MKKLIQGHQQFWESYVPSHLDQLEELSHGQKPRVLFITCSDSRIDPNLITQAGIGELFVIRNAGNIIPPFGAANGGEGAAVEYAIAALDIQQIIVCGHSHCGAMKGLLKLNKLQEDMPLVYDWLKHAEATRRLVKENYSQYSGEELLEITIAENVLTQIENLKTYPVVHSRLYQGKLEIYGWVYHIETGELLAFDPETHAYVPPQSQLSPRELGAFYEKTSAPPVACNLPHKEDNGKGQLRQPVTIRSQVKSAEPVPQTEVMPWLTAEQAQRIYQGSKR
;
A
#
# COMPACT_ATOMS: atom_id res chain seq x y z
N MET A 1 -1.66 18.51 13.06
CA MET A 1 -0.85 18.10 14.24
C MET A 1 -1.69 17.74 15.46
N LYS A 2 -2.55 18.61 16.02
CA LYS A 2 -3.36 18.29 17.22
C LYS A 2 -4.09 16.94 17.17
N LYS A 3 -4.79 16.64 16.07
CA LYS A 3 -5.50 15.37 15.87
C LYS A 3 -4.58 14.15 15.91
N LEU A 4 -3.35 14.24 15.39
CA LEU A 4 -2.38 13.14 15.39
C LEU A 4 -1.85 12.86 16.80
N ILE A 5 -1.58 13.91 17.59
CA ILE A 5 -1.14 13.77 18.99
C ILE A 5 -2.26 13.12 19.81
N GLN A 6 -3.51 13.56 19.63
CA GLN A 6 -4.67 12.95 20.28
C GLN A 6 -4.88 11.49 19.83
N GLY A 7 -4.70 11.19 18.54
CA GLY A 7 -4.75 9.82 18.03
C GLY A 7 -3.67 8.92 18.62
N HIS A 8 -2.45 9.42 18.80
CA HIS A 8 -1.39 8.69 19.49
C HIS A 8 -1.73 8.43 20.96
N GLN A 9 -2.28 9.44 21.66
CA GLN A 9 -2.75 9.26 23.03
C GLN A 9 -3.82 8.16 23.10
N GLN A 10 -4.79 8.16 22.18
CA GLN A 10 -5.80 7.12 22.10
C GLN A 10 -5.20 5.74 21.82
N PHE A 11 -4.24 5.64 20.88
CA PHE A 11 -3.50 4.40 20.62
C PHE A 11 -2.82 3.89 21.89
N TRP A 12 -2.16 4.78 22.63
CA TRP A 12 -1.45 4.43 23.86
C TRP A 12 -2.40 4.00 24.99
N GLU A 13 -3.56 4.64 25.13
CA GLU A 13 -4.52 4.34 26.20
C GLU A 13 -5.39 3.10 25.90
N SER A 14 -5.55 2.70 24.63
CA SER A 14 -6.48 1.63 24.23
C SER A 14 -5.80 0.42 23.58
N TYR A 15 -5.00 0.62 22.53
CA TYR A 15 -4.38 -0.46 21.79
C TYR A 15 -3.23 -1.09 22.56
N VAL A 16 -2.34 -0.27 23.13
CA VAL A 16 -1.13 -0.76 23.82
C VAL A 16 -1.46 -1.71 24.98
N PRO A 17 -2.37 -1.39 25.94
CA PRO A 17 -2.64 -2.27 27.08
C PRO A 17 -3.22 -3.63 26.69
N SER A 18 -3.95 -3.68 25.56
CA SER A 18 -4.54 -4.93 25.04
C SER A 18 -3.57 -5.76 24.19
N HIS A 19 -2.39 -5.22 23.85
CA HIS A 19 -1.41 -5.86 22.96
C HIS A 19 0.02 -5.82 23.54
N LEU A 20 0.19 -5.65 24.86
CA LEU A 20 1.51 -5.52 25.49
C LEU A 20 2.44 -6.71 25.19
N ASP A 21 1.93 -7.94 25.29
CA ASP A 21 2.72 -9.15 25.04
C ASP A 21 3.23 -9.20 23.59
N GLN A 22 2.37 -8.84 22.63
CA GLN A 22 2.73 -8.77 21.21
C GLN A 22 3.77 -7.66 20.95
N LEU A 23 3.61 -6.49 21.59
CA LEU A 23 4.56 -5.39 21.46
C LEU A 23 5.93 -5.73 22.08
N GLU A 24 5.94 -6.42 23.22
CA GLU A 24 7.17 -6.90 23.85
C GLU A 24 7.87 -7.94 22.96
N GLU A 25 7.13 -8.90 22.40
CA GLU A 25 7.67 -9.90 21.47
C GLU A 25 8.32 -9.22 20.26
N LEU A 26 7.62 -8.26 19.64
CA LEU A 26 8.12 -7.51 18.49
C LEU A 26 9.31 -6.61 18.82
N SER A 27 9.49 -6.22 20.09
CA SER A 27 10.66 -5.45 20.53
C SER A 27 11.98 -6.22 20.37
N HIS A 28 11.92 -7.55 20.37
CA HIS A 28 13.09 -8.42 20.20
C HIS A 28 13.48 -8.66 18.75
N GLY A 29 12.60 -8.33 17.79
CA GLY A 29 12.88 -8.43 16.37
C GLY A 29 11.61 -8.56 15.51
N GLN A 30 11.77 -8.32 14.21
CA GLN A 30 10.69 -8.47 13.23
C GLN A 30 10.88 -9.76 12.42
N LYS A 31 9.77 -10.44 12.09
CA LYS A 31 9.74 -11.60 11.18
C LYS A 31 8.54 -11.50 10.22
N PRO A 32 8.48 -10.44 9.41
CA PRO A 32 7.41 -10.28 8.43
C PRO A 32 7.41 -11.41 7.42
N ARG A 33 6.23 -11.80 6.96
CA ARG A 33 6.05 -12.90 6.00
C ARG A 33 6.06 -12.42 4.55
N VAL A 34 5.69 -11.16 4.34
CA VAL A 34 5.44 -10.59 3.01
C VAL A 34 6.13 -9.23 2.89
N LEU A 35 6.80 -9.02 1.75
CA LEU A 35 7.21 -7.70 1.29
C LEU A 35 6.04 -7.09 0.49
N PHE A 36 5.42 -6.03 1.01
CA PHE A 36 4.30 -5.35 0.38
C PHE A 36 4.76 -4.02 -0.23
N ILE A 37 4.77 -3.93 -1.54
CA ILE A 37 5.18 -2.74 -2.30
C ILE A 37 3.93 -2.04 -2.79
N THR A 38 3.68 -0.81 -2.37
CA THR A 38 2.50 -0.06 -2.79
C THR A 38 2.72 1.45 -2.88
N CYS A 39 1.66 2.19 -3.18
CA CYS A 39 1.73 3.61 -3.42
C CYS A 39 1.76 4.40 -2.10
N SER A 40 2.44 5.55 -2.09
CA SER A 40 2.38 6.54 -1.00
C SER A 40 0.99 7.20 -0.85
N ASP A 41 0.04 6.90 -1.73
CA ASP A 41 -1.33 7.44 -1.69
C ASP A 41 -1.97 7.22 -0.31
N SER A 42 -2.44 8.30 0.31
CA SER A 42 -2.95 8.30 1.68
C SER A 42 -4.23 7.48 1.88
N ARG A 43 -4.87 7.04 0.79
CA ARG A 43 -6.05 6.16 0.81
C ARG A 43 -5.68 4.68 0.93
N ILE A 44 -4.39 4.35 0.82
CA ILE A 44 -3.88 2.98 0.87
C ILE A 44 -3.23 2.71 2.24
N ASP A 45 -3.72 1.67 2.90
CA ASP A 45 -3.16 1.09 4.13
C ASP A 45 -3.09 -0.43 3.95
N PRO A 46 -1.89 -1.00 3.69
CA PRO A 46 -1.73 -2.44 3.46
C PRO A 46 -2.22 -3.31 4.60
N ASN A 47 -1.97 -2.90 5.86
CA ASN A 47 -2.41 -3.68 7.02
C ASN A 47 -3.93 -3.70 7.11
N LEU A 48 -4.58 -2.56 6.88
CA LEU A 48 -6.05 -2.48 6.89
C LEU A 48 -6.68 -3.31 5.76
N ILE A 49 -6.16 -3.19 4.53
CA ILE A 49 -6.72 -3.88 3.36
C ILE A 49 -6.59 -5.40 3.48
N THR A 50 -5.52 -5.89 4.12
CA THR A 50 -5.24 -7.32 4.27
C THR A 50 -5.62 -7.90 5.64
N GLN A 51 -6.04 -7.05 6.59
CA GLN A 51 -6.21 -7.39 8.00
C GLN A 51 -4.94 -7.99 8.64
N ALA A 52 -3.76 -7.59 8.15
CA ALA A 52 -2.49 -8.02 8.68
C ALA A 52 -2.17 -7.33 10.01
N GLY A 53 -1.60 -8.09 10.95
CA GLY A 53 -1.13 -7.61 12.23
C GLY A 53 0.17 -6.81 12.16
N ILE A 54 0.49 -6.10 13.24
CA ILE A 54 1.79 -5.44 13.37
C ILE A 54 2.93 -6.47 13.27
N GLY A 55 3.93 -6.16 12.45
CA GLY A 55 5.09 -7.03 12.22
C GLY A 55 4.89 -8.12 11.14
N GLU A 56 3.69 -8.26 10.55
CA GLU A 56 3.44 -9.29 9.52
C GLU A 56 3.87 -8.86 8.10
N LEU A 57 3.78 -7.55 7.80
CA LEU A 57 4.18 -6.97 6.51
C LEU A 57 5.43 -6.11 6.64
N PHE A 58 6.37 -6.29 5.72
CA PHE A 58 7.46 -5.34 5.47
C PHE A 58 7.07 -4.47 4.28
N VAL A 59 6.97 -3.14 4.45
CA VAL A 59 6.27 -2.29 3.48
C VAL A 59 7.20 -1.29 2.80
N ILE A 60 7.15 -1.22 1.47
CA ILE A 60 7.73 -0.15 0.66
C ILE A 60 6.59 0.72 0.11
N ARG A 61 6.71 2.04 0.27
CA ARG A 61 5.75 3.00 -0.29
C ARG A 61 6.44 4.13 -1.03
N ASN A 62 6.12 4.29 -2.32
CA ASN A 62 6.54 5.43 -3.12
C ASN A 62 5.43 5.85 -4.09
N ALA A 63 5.60 6.98 -4.79
CA ALA A 63 4.58 7.46 -5.73
C ALA A 63 4.46 6.50 -6.94
N GLY A 64 3.34 5.78 -7.04
CA GLY A 64 3.08 4.86 -8.14
C GLY A 64 3.62 3.44 -7.94
N ASN A 65 4.02 3.07 -6.72
CA ASN A 65 4.47 1.72 -6.37
C ASN A 65 5.56 1.17 -7.31
N ILE A 66 6.46 2.05 -7.75
CA ILE A 66 7.50 1.78 -8.75
C ILE A 66 8.72 1.17 -8.07
N ILE A 67 9.28 0.13 -8.69
CA ILE A 67 10.60 -0.40 -8.35
C ILE A 67 11.49 -0.18 -9.58
N PRO A 68 12.52 0.69 -9.50
CA PRO A 68 13.46 0.84 -10.60
C PRO A 68 14.18 -0.48 -10.90
N PRO A 69 14.54 -0.77 -12.17
CA PRO A 69 15.42 -1.89 -12.50
C PRO A 69 16.72 -1.85 -11.68
N PHE A 70 17.31 -3.01 -11.42
CA PHE A 70 18.56 -3.11 -10.67
C PHE A 70 19.66 -2.26 -11.33
N GLY A 71 20.31 -1.42 -10.52
CA GLY A 71 21.35 -0.49 -10.96
C GLY A 71 20.85 0.80 -11.63
N ALA A 72 19.54 0.95 -11.88
CA ALA A 72 18.99 2.15 -12.53
C ALA A 72 18.75 3.33 -11.55
N ALA A 73 18.67 3.06 -10.25
CA ALA A 73 18.46 4.06 -9.22
C ALA A 73 19.29 3.74 -7.97
N ASN A 74 19.49 4.75 -7.12
CA ASN A 74 20.19 4.66 -5.83
C ASN A 74 19.30 5.15 -4.67
N GLY A 75 17.98 5.02 -4.83
CA GLY A 75 16.99 5.30 -3.79
C GLY A 75 16.91 4.20 -2.72
N GLY A 76 15.82 4.21 -1.95
CA GLY A 76 15.60 3.25 -0.86
C GLY A 76 15.01 1.91 -1.31
N GLU A 77 14.42 1.85 -2.50
CA GLU A 77 13.64 0.71 -3.00
C GLU A 77 14.49 -0.55 -3.07
N GLY A 78 15.62 -0.49 -3.77
CA GLY A 78 16.48 -1.65 -3.99
C GLY A 78 17.08 -2.19 -2.69
N ALA A 79 17.50 -1.30 -1.79
CA ALA A 79 18.04 -1.68 -0.49
C ALA A 79 16.97 -2.34 0.40
N ALA A 80 15.73 -1.82 0.38
CA ALA A 80 14.62 -2.39 1.12
C ALA A 80 14.21 -3.78 0.58
N VAL A 81 14.19 -3.96 -0.74
CA VAL A 81 13.98 -5.27 -1.39
C VAL A 81 15.08 -6.26 -0.97
N GLU A 82 16.35 -5.84 -1.01
CA GLU A 82 17.47 -6.68 -0.60
C GLU A 82 17.39 -7.07 0.87
N TYR A 83 17.08 -6.13 1.76
CA TYR A 83 16.94 -6.40 3.18
C TYR A 83 15.79 -7.37 3.47
N ALA A 84 14.63 -7.18 2.83
CA ALA A 84 13.47 -8.05 2.98
C ALA A 84 13.81 -9.52 2.63
N ILE A 85 14.53 -9.75 1.53
CA ILE A 85 14.78 -11.11 1.03
C ILE A 85 16.04 -11.72 1.66
N ALA A 86 17.12 -10.96 1.81
CA ALA A 86 18.40 -11.48 2.30
C ALA A 86 18.48 -11.51 3.83
N ALA A 87 17.96 -10.49 4.52
CA ALA A 87 18.07 -10.39 5.97
C ALA A 87 16.84 -10.94 6.70
N LEU A 88 15.63 -10.70 6.17
CA LEU A 88 14.38 -11.15 6.80
C LEU A 88 13.87 -12.49 6.25
N ASP A 89 14.52 -13.04 5.21
CA ASP A 89 14.15 -14.29 4.54
C ASP A 89 12.68 -14.34 4.07
N ILE A 90 12.14 -13.20 3.66
CA ILE A 90 10.79 -13.12 3.08
C ILE A 90 10.74 -13.93 1.78
N GLN A 91 9.67 -14.71 1.64
CA GLN A 91 9.43 -15.61 0.50
C GLN A 91 8.28 -15.16 -0.40
N GLN A 92 7.59 -14.07 -0.04
CA GLN A 92 6.45 -13.55 -0.80
C GLN A 92 6.59 -12.04 -1.00
N ILE A 93 6.45 -11.59 -2.24
CA ILE A 93 6.42 -10.17 -2.60
C ILE A 93 5.07 -9.86 -3.23
N ILE A 94 4.43 -8.78 -2.80
CA ILE A 94 3.23 -8.25 -3.44
C ILE A 94 3.58 -6.87 -4.01
N VAL A 95 3.37 -6.68 -5.31
CA VAL A 95 3.32 -5.36 -5.94
C VAL A 95 1.86 -4.96 -6.08
N CYS A 96 1.43 -3.98 -5.30
CA CYS A 96 0.04 -3.55 -5.24
C CYS A 96 -0.14 -2.14 -5.82
N GLY A 97 -0.74 -2.06 -7.01
CA GLY A 97 -1.30 -0.84 -7.59
C GLY A 97 -2.67 -0.51 -7.01
N HIS A 98 -3.22 0.64 -7.35
CA HIS A 98 -4.55 1.03 -6.89
C HIS A 98 -5.29 1.94 -7.87
N SER A 99 -6.62 1.90 -7.83
CA SER A 99 -7.47 2.77 -8.64
C SER A 99 -7.19 4.24 -8.38
N HIS A 100 -7.42 5.09 -9.39
CA HIS A 100 -7.23 6.54 -9.30
C HIS A 100 -5.82 7.00 -8.90
N CYS A 101 -4.77 6.24 -9.28
CA CYS A 101 -3.40 6.55 -8.93
C CYS A 101 -2.90 7.88 -9.56
N GLY A 102 -2.51 8.84 -8.72
CA GLY A 102 -2.00 10.13 -9.17
C GLY A 102 -0.70 10.03 -9.98
N ALA A 103 0.19 9.10 -9.62
CA ALA A 103 1.43 8.87 -10.34
C ALA A 103 1.18 8.35 -11.77
N MET A 104 0.22 7.44 -11.94
CA MET A 104 -0.16 6.92 -13.26
C MET A 104 -0.89 7.97 -14.11
N LYS A 105 -1.73 8.82 -13.49
CA LYS A 105 -2.27 10.02 -14.16
C LYS A 105 -1.16 10.96 -14.64
N GLY A 106 -0.10 11.10 -13.84
CA GLY A 106 1.12 11.82 -14.19
C GLY A 106 1.86 11.19 -15.35
N LEU A 107 2.04 9.86 -15.35
CA LEU A 107 2.75 9.10 -16.38
C LEU A 107 2.08 9.25 -17.76
N LEU A 108 0.74 9.22 -17.81
CA LEU A 108 -0.03 9.47 -19.04
C LEU A 108 0.14 10.91 -19.58
N LYS A 109 0.58 11.85 -18.74
CA LYS A 109 0.79 13.27 -19.08
C LYS A 109 2.24 13.69 -18.81
N LEU A 110 3.20 12.77 -18.93
CA LEU A 110 4.57 12.91 -18.40
C LEU A 110 5.22 14.26 -18.74
N ASN A 111 5.18 14.67 -20.00
CA ASN A 111 5.83 15.92 -20.44
C ASN A 111 5.26 17.19 -19.76
N LYS A 112 4.03 17.15 -19.27
CA LYS A 112 3.42 18.27 -18.52
C LYS A 112 3.98 18.41 -17.11
N LEU A 113 4.67 17.41 -16.59
CA LEU A 113 5.24 17.42 -15.24
C LEU A 113 6.63 18.08 -15.18
N GLN A 114 7.29 18.25 -16.32
CA GLN A 114 8.71 18.61 -16.36
C GLN A 114 9.02 19.94 -15.68
N GLU A 115 8.13 20.93 -15.80
CA GLU A 115 8.32 22.26 -15.22
C GLU A 115 7.87 22.31 -13.75
N ASP A 116 6.65 21.86 -13.45
CA ASP A 116 6.04 22.02 -12.12
C ASP A 116 6.44 20.94 -11.11
N MET A 117 6.79 19.73 -11.58
CA MET A 117 7.11 18.57 -10.75
C MET A 117 8.31 17.77 -11.30
N PRO A 118 9.50 18.39 -11.45
CA PRO A 118 10.65 17.78 -12.12
C PRO A 118 11.12 16.47 -11.47
N LEU A 119 11.06 16.36 -10.15
CA LEU A 119 11.44 15.12 -9.44
C LEU A 119 10.45 13.98 -9.71
N VAL A 120 9.16 14.28 -9.84
CA VAL A 120 8.14 13.28 -10.20
C VAL A 120 8.30 12.89 -11.67
N TYR A 121 8.56 13.86 -12.54
CA TYR A 121 8.88 13.60 -13.95
C TYR A 121 10.07 12.63 -14.07
N ASP A 122 11.17 12.88 -13.36
CA ASP A 122 12.35 12.01 -13.38
C ASP A 122 12.07 10.64 -12.77
N TRP A 123 11.37 10.59 -11.63
CA TRP A 123 10.98 9.34 -10.98
C TRP A 123 10.14 8.44 -11.90
N LEU A 124 9.16 9.01 -12.59
CA LEU A 124 8.26 8.28 -13.49
C LEU A 124 8.97 7.72 -14.73
N LYS A 125 10.21 8.13 -15.04
CA LYS A 125 11.02 7.50 -16.09
C LYS A 125 11.33 6.03 -15.79
N HIS A 126 11.34 5.62 -14.53
CA HIS A 126 11.49 4.21 -14.17
C HIS A 126 10.27 3.35 -14.55
N ALA A 127 9.13 3.97 -14.89
CA ALA A 127 7.94 3.34 -15.48
C ALA A 127 7.76 3.66 -16.98
N GLU A 128 8.82 4.08 -17.67
CA GLU A 128 8.76 4.40 -19.11
C GLU A 128 8.33 3.19 -19.97
N ALA A 129 8.68 1.97 -19.56
CA ALA A 129 8.23 0.75 -20.23
C ALA A 129 6.70 0.66 -20.24
N THR A 130 6.05 0.89 -19.09
CA THR A 130 4.59 0.98 -18.98
C THR A 130 4.04 2.04 -19.94
N ARG A 131 4.62 3.25 -19.93
CA ARG A 131 4.13 4.37 -20.74
C ARG A 131 4.20 4.07 -22.24
N ARG A 132 5.28 3.45 -22.71
CA ARG A 132 5.44 3.03 -24.11
C ARG A 132 4.46 1.93 -24.47
N LEU A 133 4.37 0.88 -23.65
CA LEU A 133 3.44 -0.25 -23.85
C LEU A 133 2.00 0.25 -23.99
N VAL A 134 1.54 1.07 -23.06
CA VAL A 134 0.18 1.64 -23.08
C VAL A 134 -0.03 2.51 -24.32
N LYS A 135 0.92 3.39 -24.65
CA LYS A 135 0.79 4.29 -25.81
C LYS A 135 0.72 3.53 -27.14
N GLU A 136 1.48 2.45 -27.28
CA GLU A 136 1.61 1.71 -28.54
C GLU A 136 0.52 0.64 -28.72
N ASN A 137 0.01 0.05 -27.64
CA ASN A 137 -0.91 -1.11 -27.71
C ASN A 137 -2.35 -0.80 -27.28
N TYR A 138 -2.58 0.34 -26.61
CA TYR A 138 -3.88 0.72 -26.04
C TYR A 138 -4.35 2.10 -26.50
N SER A 139 -3.88 2.55 -27.68
CA SER A 139 -4.17 3.87 -28.26
C SER A 139 -5.67 4.16 -28.50
N GLN A 140 -6.49 3.11 -28.56
CA GLN A 140 -7.94 3.18 -28.71
C GLN A 140 -8.67 3.55 -27.42
N TYR A 141 -8.04 3.43 -26.25
CA TYR A 141 -8.62 3.75 -24.95
C TYR A 141 -8.29 5.17 -24.53
N SER A 142 -9.14 5.79 -23.72
CA SER A 142 -8.91 7.13 -23.18
C SER A 142 -9.57 7.31 -21.81
N GLY A 143 -9.33 8.45 -21.15
CA GLY A 143 -9.98 8.75 -19.87
C GLY A 143 -9.62 7.76 -18.76
N GLU A 144 -10.64 7.33 -18.01
CA GLU A 144 -10.48 6.42 -16.87
C GLU A 144 -10.12 4.99 -17.31
N GLU A 145 -10.64 4.49 -18.44
CA GLU A 145 -10.30 3.15 -18.95
C GLU A 145 -8.80 3.03 -19.24
N LEU A 146 -8.22 4.04 -19.89
CA LEU A 146 -6.78 4.07 -20.16
C LEU A 146 -5.96 4.14 -18.86
N LEU A 147 -6.47 4.82 -17.83
CA LEU A 147 -5.83 4.89 -16.54
C LEU A 147 -5.83 3.54 -15.82
N GLU A 148 -6.95 2.82 -15.83
CA GLU A 148 -7.05 1.47 -15.25
C GLU A 148 -6.07 0.51 -15.90
N ILE A 149 -6.01 0.51 -17.24
CA ILE A 149 -5.00 -0.24 -18.00
C ILE A 149 -3.59 0.16 -17.58
N THR A 150 -3.30 1.46 -17.48
CA THR A 150 -1.97 1.95 -17.09
C THR A 150 -1.57 1.47 -15.68
N ILE A 151 -2.52 1.44 -14.74
CA ILE A 151 -2.28 0.95 -13.37
C ILE A 151 -1.94 -0.54 -13.39
N ALA A 152 -2.71 -1.34 -14.12
CA ALA A 152 -2.49 -2.78 -14.26
C ALA A 152 -1.12 -3.07 -14.92
N GLU A 153 -0.83 -2.46 -16.06
CA GLU A 153 0.44 -2.63 -16.77
C GLU A 153 1.65 -2.14 -15.97
N ASN A 154 1.47 -1.11 -15.13
CA ASN A 154 2.51 -0.65 -14.24
C ASN A 154 2.91 -1.72 -13.23
N VAL A 155 1.93 -2.41 -12.63
CA VAL A 155 2.19 -3.50 -11.68
C VAL A 155 3.03 -4.60 -12.35
N LEU A 156 2.66 -5.03 -13.55
CA LEU A 156 3.40 -6.05 -14.30
C LEU A 156 4.82 -5.59 -14.64
N THR A 157 4.98 -4.34 -15.07
CA THR A 157 6.31 -3.74 -15.32
C THR A 157 7.19 -3.76 -14.07
N GLN A 158 6.63 -3.50 -12.88
CA GLN A 158 7.41 -3.52 -11.64
C GLN A 158 7.82 -4.93 -11.23
N ILE A 159 7.01 -5.94 -11.53
CA ILE A 159 7.38 -7.35 -11.35
C ILE A 159 8.58 -7.70 -12.24
N GLU A 160 8.57 -7.27 -13.50
CA GLU A 160 9.72 -7.46 -14.39
C GLU A 160 10.97 -6.72 -13.90
N ASN A 161 10.81 -5.50 -13.39
CA ASN A 161 11.93 -4.77 -12.78
C ASN A 161 12.49 -5.51 -11.55
N LEU A 162 11.63 -6.05 -10.68
CA LEU A 162 12.06 -6.84 -9.52
C LEU A 162 12.88 -8.06 -9.92
N LYS A 163 12.50 -8.75 -11.00
CA LYS A 163 13.23 -9.94 -11.51
C LYS A 163 14.67 -9.63 -11.94
N THR A 164 15.02 -8.36 -12.15
CA THR A 164 16.41 -7.95 -12.47
C THR A 164 17.33 -7.90 -11.26
N TYR A 165 16.80 -7.92 -10.02
CA TYR A 165 17.61 -7.87 -8.80
C TYR A 165 18.30 -9.22 -8.55
N PRO A 166 19.61 -9.26 -8.26
CA PRO A 166 20.34 -10.51 -8.06
C PRO A 166 19.75 -11.42 -6.98
N VAL A 167 19.34 -10.84 -5.85
CA VAL A 167 18.73 -11.57 -4.74
C VAL A 167 17.37 -12.16 -5.11
N VAL A 168 16.54 -11.42 -5.85
CA VAL A 168 15.23 -11.88 -6.34
C VAL A 168 15.42 -13.00 -7.35
N HIS A 169 16.28 -12.77 -8.36
CA HIS A 169 16.57 -13.75 -9.41
C HIS A 169 17.05 -15.09 -8.84
N SER A 170 17.99 -15.05 -7.89
CA SER A 170 18.50 -16.25 -7.22
C SER A 170 17.41 -17.02 -6.46
N ARG A 171 16.52 -16.34 -5.74
CA ARG A 171 15.45 -16.99 -4.97
C ARG A 171 14.31 -17.53 -5.83
N LEU A 172 13.98 -16.84 -6.92
CA LEU A 172 13.03 -17.34 -7.93
C LEU A 172 13.55 -18.63 -8.57
N TYR A 173 14.83 -18.68 -8.97
CA TYR A 173 15.45 -19.88 -9.53
C TYR A 173 15.41 -21.08 -8.57
N GLN A 174 15.49 -20.82 -7.26
CA GLN A 174 15.40 -21.84 -6.22
C GLN A 174 13.96 -22.28 -5.89
N GLY A 175 12.94 -21.63 -6.46
CA GLY A 175 11.54 -21.85 -6.08
C GLY A 175 11.23 -21.44 -4.63
N LYS A 176 11.97 -20.47 -4.08
CA LYS A 176 11.82 -19.99 -2.68
C LYS A 176 11.22 -18.59 -2.58
N LEU A 177 10.80 -18.02 -3.69
CA LEU A 177 10.22 -16.69 -3.75
C LEU A 177 9.08 -16.70 -4.75
N GLU A 178 7.99 -16.04 -4.38
CA GLU A 178 6.83 -15.82 -5.23
C GLU A 178 6.55 -14.32 -5.28
N ILE A 179 6.15 -13.83 -6.46
CA ILE A 179 5.82 -12.44 -6.69
C ILE A 179 4.39 -12.35 -7.20
N TYR A 180 3.55 -11.59 -6.51
CA TYR A 180 2.15 -11.39 -6.80
C TYR A 180 1.91 -9.96 -7.27
N GLY A 181 1.08 -9.80 -8.30
CA GLY A 181 0.64 -8.50 -8.81
C GLY A 181 -0.79 -8.21 -8.41
N TRP A 182 -1.03 -7.18 -7.60
CA TRP A 182 -2.35 -6.81 -7.11
C TRP A 182 -2.78 -5.42 -7.60
N VAL A 183 -4.08 -5.22 -7.75
CA VAL A 183 -4.72 -3.92 -7.96
C VAL A 183 -5.87 -3.76 -6.96
N TYR A 184 -5.78 -2.73 -6.12
CA TYR A 184 -6.83 -2.41 -5.14
C TYR A 184 -7.75 -1.29 -5.66
N HIS A 185 -9.05 -1.56 -5.70
CA HIS A 185 -10.08 -0.60 -6.08
C HIS A 185 -10.60 0.13 -4.84
N ILE A 186 -10.19 1.39 -4.67
CA ILE A 186 -10.48 2.19 -3.47
C ILE A 186 -11.99 2.36 -3.23
N GLU A 187 -12.77 2.52 -4.30
CA GLU A 187 -14.21 2.81 -4.22
C GLU A 187 -15.04 1.62 -3.76
N THR A 188 -14.63 0.40 -4.14
CA THR A 188 -15.36 -0.84 -3.87
C THR A 188 -14.74 -1.64 -2.73
N GLY A 189 -13.47 -1.39 -2.39
CA GLY A 189 -12.68 -2.24 -1.51
C GLY A 189 -12.25 -3.56 -2.17
N GLU A 190 -12.53 -3.75 -3.45
CA GLU A 190 -12.17 -4.95 -4.19
C GLU A 190 -10.67 -5.01 -4.44
N LEU A 191 -10.12 -6.22 -4.33
CA LEU A 191 -8.74 -6.51 -4.64
C LEU A 191 -8.74 -7.52 -5.79
N LEU A 192 -7.97 -7.24 -6.84
CA LEU A 192 -7.74 -8.16 -7.95
C LEU A 192 -6.28 -8.58 -7.98
N ALA A 193 -6.02 -9.86 -8.26
CA ALA A 193 -4.70 -10.43 -8.41
C ALA A 193 -4.47 -10.87 -9.87
N PHE A 194 -3.29 -10.60 -10.39
CA PHE A 194 -2.89 -11.06 -11.72
C PHE A 194 -2.63 -12.56 -11.70
N ASP A 195 -3.30 -13.29 -12.58
CA ASP A 195 -3.07 -14.70 -12.83
C ASP A 195 -2.22 -14.87 -14.10
N PRO A 196 -0.99 -15.44 -13.99
CA PRO A 196 -0.12 -15.66 -15.13
C PRO A 196 -0.61 -16.76 -16.08
N GLU A 197 -1.51 -17.66 -15.66
CA GLU A 197 -2.05 -18.69 -16.56
C GLU A 197 -3.07 -18.07 -17.51
N THR A 198 -4.07 -17.39 -16.96
CA THR A 198 -5.13 -16.74 -17.76
C THR A 198 -4.74 -15.39 -18.33
N HIS A 199 -3.61 -14.81 -17.88
CA HIS A 199 -3.16 -13.45 -18.23
C HIS A 199 -4.23 -12.39 -17.92
N ALA A 200 -4.93 -12.56 -16.80
CA ALA A 200 -6.04 -11.70 -16.40
C ALA A 200 -5.96 -11.35 -14.90
N TYR A 201 -6.58 -10.23 -14.54
CA TYR A 201 -6.82 -9.87 -13.15
C TYR A 201 -8.10 -10.56 -12.67
N VAL A 202 -7.99 -11.35 -11.60
CA VAL A 202 -9.06 -12.17 -11.03
C VAL A 202 -9.14 -11.96 -9.51
N PRO A 203 -10.26 -12.30 -8.85
CA PRO A 203 -10.32 -12.27 -7.39
C PRO A 203 -9.23 -13.15 -6.75
N PRO A 204 -8.44 -12.70 -5.75
CA PRO A 204 -7.32 -13.44 -5.18
C PRO A 204 -7.69 -14.83 -4.67
N GLN A 205 -8.91 -15.02 -4.18
CA GLN A 205 -9.40 -16.31 -3.66
C GLN A 205 -9.44 -17.39 -4.73
N SER A 206 -9.56 -17.01 -6.01
CA SER A 206 -9.53 -17.94 -7.14
C SER A 206 -8.16 -18.55 -7.39
N GLN A 207 -7.09 -17.95 -6.86
CA GLN A 207 -5.70 -18.43 -7.00
C GLN A 207 -5.30 -19.40 -5.89
N LEU A 208 -6.11 -19.54 -4.84
CA LEU A 208 -5.86 -20.49 -3.76
C LEU A 208 -6.15 -21.92 -4.26
N SER A 209 -5.28 -22.87 -3.92
CA SER A 209 -5.55 -24.27 -4.26
C SER A 209 -6.79 -24.80 -3.49
N PRO A 210 -7.51 -25.82 -4.00
CA PRO A 210 -8.63 -26.43 -3.28
C PRO A 210 -8.28 -26.95 -1.87
N ARG A 211 -6.99 -27.25 -1.60
CA ARG A 211 -6.50 -27.63 -0.27
C ARG A 211 -6.41 -26.44 0.69
N GLU A 212 -6.14 -25.23 0.19
CA GLU A 212 -6.04 -23.99 0.97
C GLU A 212 -7.43 -23.35 1.19
N LEU A 213 -8.35 -23.52 0.24
CA LEU A 213 -9.75 -23.09 0.34
C LEU A 213 -10.60 -23.98 1.26
N GLY A 214 -10.14 -25.21 1.56
CA GLY A 214 -10.86 -26.23 2.32
C GLY A 214 -11.16 -25.90 3.78
N ALA A 215 -10.69 -24.77 4.30
CA ALA A 215 -10.98 -24.31 5.66
C ALA A 215 -12.14 -23.30 5.77
N PHE A 216 -12.65 -22.73 4.66
CA PHE A 216 -13.59 -21.59 4.74
C PHE A 216 -14.81 -21.61 3.83
N TYR A 217 -15.01 -22.62 2.98
CA TYR A 217 -16.19 -22.65 2.10
C TYR A 217 -17.24 -23.67 2.57
N GLU A 218 -18.17 -23.22 3.42
CA GLU A 218 -19.54 -23.74 3.34
C GLU A 218 -20.22 -23.14 2.11
N LYS A 219 -20.73 -24.03 1.25
CA LYS A 219 -21.38 -23.70 -0.02
C LYS A 219 -22.56 -22.74 0.21
N THR A 220 -22.58 -21.62 -0.51
CA THR A 220 -23.83 -20.96 -0.82
C THR A 220 -24.02 -20.89 -2.34
N SER A 221 -25.15 -21.44 -2.76
CA SER A 221 -25.64 -21.42 -4.13
C SER A 221 -26.29 -20.07 -4.42
N ALA A 222 -25.54 -19.14 -4.99
CA ALA A 222 -26.10 -17.96 -5.64
C ALA A 222 -25.54 -17.86 -7.06
N PRO A 223 -26.38 -17.75 -8.10
CA PRO A 223 -25.89 -17.59 -9.47
C PRO A 223 -25.25 -16.21 -9.65
N PRO A 224 -24.20 -16.07 -10.48
CA PRO A 224 -23.54 -14.79 -10.71
C PRO A 224 -24.51 -13.84 -11.43
N VAL A 225 -24.86 -12.73 -10.78
CA VAL A 225 -25.63 -11.66 -11.43
C VAL A 225 -24.66 -10.82 -12.26
N ALA A 226 -24.88 -10.86 -13.58
CA ALA A 226 -24.19 -10.03 -14.55
C ALA A 226 -24.40 -8.53 -14.28
N CYS A 227 -23.31 -7.77 -14.33
CA CYS A 227 -23.33 -6.31 -14.28
C CYS A 227 -24.02 -5.76 -15.54
N ASN A 228 -25.28 -5.34 -15.41
CA ASN A 228 -25.93 -4.46 -16.39
C ASN A 228 -25.97 -3.04 -15.82
N LEU A 229 -25.23 -2.12 -16.42
CA LEU A 229 -25.34 -0.68 -16.19
C LEU A 229 -26.32 -0.07 -17.21
N PRO A 230 -27.34 0.68 -16.79
CA PRO A 230 -28.02 1.63 -17.67
C PRO A 230 -27.56 3.08 -17.41
N HIS A 231 -27.32 3.81 -18.50
CA HIS A 231 -27.03 5.23 -18.54
C HIS A 231 -28.31 6.11 -18.60
N LYS A 232 -28.21 7.29 -17.95
CA LYS A 232 -28.88 8.60 -18.19
C LYS A 232 -30.37 8.72 -17.81
N GLU A 233 -30.92 9.86 -17.36
CA GLU A 233 -30.58 11.27 -17.55
C GLU A 233 -31.25 12.19 -16.48
N ASP A 234 -30.87 13.47 -16.54
CA ASP A 234 -31.06 14.64 -15.64
C ASP A 234 -32.50 15.17 -15.46
N ASN A 235 -32.76 15.87 -14.33
CA ASN A 235 -33.54 17.13 -14.28
C ASN A 235 -33.79 17.67 -12.85
N GLY A 236 -33.07 18.74 -12.48
CA GLY A 236 -33.64 20.05 -12.15
C GLY A 236 -34.44 20.31 -10.85
N LYS A 237 -33.94 21.33 -10.12
CA LYS A 237 -34.61 22.36 -9.26
C LYS A 237 -34.76 22.08 -7.76
N GLY A 238 -34.29 23.05 -6.94
CA GLY A 238 -34.91 23.31 -5.63
C GLY A 238 -34.05 23.94 -4.51
N GLN A 239 -33.98 25.27 -4.50
CA GLN A 239 -34.02 26.17 -3.32
C GLN A 239 -32.94 26.18 -2.22
N LEU A 240 -32.40 27.39 -2.05
CA LEU A 240 -31.65 27.94 -0.92
C LEU A 240 -32.46 27.92 0.40
N ARG A 241 -31.81 27.56 1.52
CA ARG A 241 -32.18 27.98 2.88
C ARG A 241 -30.96 28.36 3.72
N GLN A 242 -31.18 29.37 4.54
CA GLN A 242 -30.23 30.15 5.35
C GLN A 242 -29.72 29.42 6.62
N PRO A 243 -28.68 29.97 7.29
CA PRO A 243 -27.85 29.22 8.25
C PRO A 243 -28.42 29.22 9.67
N VAL A 244 -28.13 28.15 10.41
CA VAL A 244 -28.40 28.04 11.85
C VAL A 244 -27.10 28.19 12.63
N THR A 245 -27.11 29.17 13.53
CA THR A 245 -26.09 29.50 14.53
C THR A 245 -26.06 28.47 15.65
N ILE A 246 -24.87 28.01 16.04
CA ILE A 246 -24.63 27.36 17.34
C ILE A 246 -23.46 28.07 18.02
N ARG A 247 -23.76 28.79 19.10
CA ARG A 247 -22.81 29.22 20.13
C ARG A 247 -22.70 28.10 21.16
N SER A 248 -21.48 27.74 21.59
CA SER A 248 -21.07 27.89 22.99
C SER A 248 -19.67 27.34 23.28
N GLN A 249 -18.83 28.24 23.81
CA GLN A 249 -17.94 28.06 24.97
C GLN A 249 -16.71 27.13 24.84
N VAL A 250 -15.57 27.78 24.57
CA VAL A 250 -14.23 27.29 24.93
C VAL A 250 -13.92 27.80 26.33
N LYS A 251 -13.65 26.88 27.26
CA LYS A 251 -12.96 27.18 28.53
C LYS A 251 -11.50 26.78 28.38
N SER A 252 -10.62 27.70 28.75
CA SER A 252 -9.18 27.55 28.86
C SER A 252 -8.79 26.56 29.96
N ALA A 253 -7.88 25.64 29.65
CA ALA A 253 -7.21 24.80 30.65
C ALA A 253 -5.74 25.25 30.76
N GLU A 254 -5.34 25.54 31.98
CA GLU A 254 -4.00 25.92 32.44
C GLU A 254 -2.99 24.74 32.38
N PRO A 255 -1.67 25.00 32.46
CA PRO A 255 -0.63 24.06 32.04
C PRO A 255 -0.37 22.95 33.06
N VAL A 256 -0.12 21.74 32.55
CA VAL A 256 0.21 20.54 33.34
C VAL A 256 1.69 20.56 33.78
N PRO A 257 2.01 20.22 35.05
CA PRO A 257 3.37 20.26 35.56
C PRO A 257 4.26 19.15 34.98
N GLN A 258 5.55 19.47 34.84
CA GLN A 258 6.61 18.53 34.50
C GLN A 258 6.87 17.57 35.67
N THR A 259 7.21 16.33 35.32
CA THR A 259 7.80 15.21 36.10
C THR A 259 6.86 14.08 36.54
N GLU A 260 6.68 13.11 35.65
CA GLU A 260 6.72 11.64 35.88
C GLU A 260 6.68 10.95 34.51
N VAL A 261 7.85 10.67 33.93
CA VAL A 261 7.96 10.12 32.57
C VAL A 261 7.82 8.59 32.66
N MET A 262 6.62 8.10 32.30
CA MET A 262 6.28 6.71 31.94
C MET A 262 6.41 5.63 33.05
N PRO A 263 5.38 5.44 33.90
CA PRO A 263 5.38 4.48 35.02
C PRO A 263 5.49 2.99 34.69
N TRP A 264 5.50 2.58 33.41
CA TRP A 264 5.55 1.16 32.99
C TRP A 264 6.88 0.75 32.36
N LEU A 265 7.81 1.68 32.14
CA LEU A 265 9.17 1.34 31.71
C LEU A 265 10.02 1.07 32.94
N THR A 266 10.69 -0.08 32.97
CA THR A 266 11.78 -0.27 33.93
C THR A 266 12.86 0.80 33.70
N ALA A 267 13.57 1.18 34.75
CA ALA A 267 14.66 2.16 34.64
C ALA A 267 15.68 1.79 33.55
N GLU A 268 15.92 0.48 33.36
CA GLU A 268 16.77 -0.06 32.29
C GLU A 268 16.19 0.17 30.88
N GLN A 269 14.89 -0.09 30.66
CA GLN A 269 14.23 0.14 29.38
C GLN A 269 14.20 1.63 29.02
N ALA A 270 13.92 2.51 30.00
CA ALA A 270 13.99 3.95 29.81
C ALA A 270 15.42 4.40 29.44
N GLN A 271 16.45 3.84 30.07
CA GLN A 271 17.84 4.19 29.82
C GLN A 271 18.33 3.77 28.42
N ARG A 272 17.85 2.63 27.89
CA ARG A 272 18.16 2.15 26.52
C ARG A 272 17.59 3.05 25.43
N ILE A 273 16.39 3.60 25.65
CA ILE A 273 15.71 4.50 24.70
C ILE A 273 16.39 5.87 24.63
N TYR A 274 16.84 6.41 25.76
CA TYR A 274 17.34 7.79 25.83
C TYR A 274 18.86 7.97 25.67
N GLN A 275 19.68 6.92 25.83
CA GLN A 275 21.15 7.07 25.71
C GLN A 275 21.74 6.62 24.36
N GLY A 276 20.93 6.01 23.48
CA GLY A 276 21.45 5.32 22.30
C GLY A 276 22.36 4.14 22.69
N SER A 277 22.54 3.17 21.80
CA SER A 277 23.53 2.11 22.04
C SER A 277 24.92 2.74 22.11
N LYS A 278 25.47 2.89 23.32
CA LYS A 278 26.89 3.18 23.49
C LYS A 278 27.68 1.97 23.00
N ARG A 279 28.19 2.05 21.78
CA ARG A 279 29.40 1.36 21.35
C ARG A 279 30.44 2.41 21.03
#